data_AF-A0A379USL5-F1
#
_entry.id   AF-A0A379USL5-F1
#
_cell.length_a   1.000
_cell.length_b   1.000
_cell.length_c   1.000
_cell.angle_alpha   90.00
_cell.angle_beta   90.00
_cell.angle_gamma   90.00
#
_symmetry.space_group_name_H-M   'P 1'
#
loop_
_entity.id
_entity.type
_entity.pdbx_description
1 polymer ?
#
loop_
_entity_poly.entity_id
_entity_poly.type
_entity_poly.pdbx_seq_one_letter_code
_entity_poly.pdbx_strand_id
1 'polypeptide(L)'
;MFCILALALLTGGFHLDGLADTCDGIFSARRRERMLEIMRDSRLGTHGGLALIFVLLAKILVVSELALRGTPMLAALAAACAAGRGSAVLLMYRHRYAREEGLGNVFIGKVSGRQTCITLGLAVIVATVLLPGMQGLAAMVVTLAAIFILGQLLKRTLGGQTGDTLGAAIELGELIFLLALL
;
A
#
# COMPACT_ATOMS: atom_id res chain seq x y z
N MET A 1 -3.70 16.21 10.02
CA MET A 1 -4.01 16.74 8.66
C MET A 1 -2.75 17.10 7.87
N PHE A 2 -1.98 18.13 8.23
CA PHE A 2 -0.85 18.61 7.41
C PHE A 2 0.23 17.57 7.14
N CYS A 3 0.55 16.68 8.09
CA CYS A 3 1.52 15.60 7.85
C CYS A 3 1.08 14.64 6.73
N ILE A 4 -0.22 14.31 6.66
CA ILE A 4 -0.77 13.44 5.61
C ILE A 4 -0.70 14.12 4.25
N LEU A 5 -1.06 15.41 4.19
CA LEU A 5 -0.94 16.20 2.96
C LEU A 5 0.52 16.33 2.51
N ALA A 6 1.44 16.55 3.44
CA ALA A 6 2.87 16.60 3.15
C ALA A 6 3.36 15.28 2.55
N LEU A 7 2.97 14.13 3.10
CA LEU A 7 3.31 12.82 2.54
C LEU A 7 2.75 12.62 1.12
N ALA A 8 1.50 13.03 0.88
CA ALA A 8 0.91 12.98 -0.45
C ALA A 8 1.69 13.86 -1.45
N LEU A 9 2.07 15.07 -1.06
CA LEU A 9 2.85 15.98 -1.90
C LEU A 9 4.29 15.47 -2.14
N LEU A 10 4.96 14.95 -1.11
CA LEU A 10 6.31 14.40 -1.21
C LEU A 10 6.40 13.19 -2.15
N THR A 11 5.31 12.42 -2.24
CA THR A 11 5.21 11.29 -3.17
C THR A 11 4.65 11.68 -4.53
N GLY A 12 4.29 12.96 -4.73
CA GLY A 12 3.63 13.45 -5.94
C GLY A 12 2.25 12.82 -6.19
N GLY A 13 1.64 12.21 -5.16
CA GLY A 13 0.37 11.48 -5.28
C GLY A 13 0.46 10.13 -6.02
N PHE A 14 1.66 9.65 -6.35
CA PHE A 14 1.83 8.49 -7.25
C PHE A 14 1.18 7.20 -6.72
N HIS A 15 1.30 6.90 -5.43
CA HIS A 15 0.67 5.71 -4.86
C HIS A 15 -0.84 5.87 -4.64
N LEU A 16 -1.29 7.10 -4.36
CA LEU A 16 -2.71 7.44 -4.24
C LEU A 16 -3.43 7.27 -5.59
N ASP A 17 -2.80 7.71 -6.67
CA ASP A 17 -3.26 7.46 -8.04
C ASP A 17 -3.41 5.96 -8.30
N GLY A 18 -2.38 5.18 -7.94
CA GLY A 18 -2.44 3.72 -8.03
C GLY A 18 -3.56 3.07 -7.22
N LEU A 19 -3.89 3.60 -6.04
CA LEU A 19 -5.05 3.19 -5.25
C LEU A 19 -6.36 3.51 -5.97
N ALA A 20 -6.49 4.74 -6.50
CA ALA A 20 -7.68 5.18 -7.20
C ALA A 20 -7.96 4.32 -8.44
N ASP A 21 -6.96 4.13 -9.29
CA ASP A 21 -7.03 3.28 -10.49
C ASP A 21 -7.40 1.85 -10.12
N THR A 22 -6.74 1.28 -9.11
CA THR A 22 -7.03 -0.09 -8.65
C THR A 22 -8.49 -0.23 -8.21
N CYS A 23 -9.02 0.76 -7.49
CA CYS A 23 -10.42 0.76 -7.06
C CYS A 23 -11.39 0.94 -8.24
N ASP A 24 -11.13 1.88 -9.16
CA ASP A 24 -11.96 2.06 -10.36
C ASP A 24 -11.98 0.82 -11.26
N GLY A 25 -10.82 0.18 -11.43
CA GLY A 25 -10.72 -1.08 -12.15
C GLY A 25 -11.52 -2.19 -11.49
N ILE A 26 -11.20 -2.54 -10.24
CA ILE A 26 -11.76 -3.71 -9.55
C ILE A 26 -13.26 -3.56 -9.29
N PHE A 27 -13.69 -2.39 -8.82
CA PHE A 27 -15.09 -2.17 -8.45
C PHE A 27 -15.99 -1.80 -9.64
N SER A 28 -15.44 -1.72 -10.86
CA SER A 28 -16.26 -1.63 -12.07
C SER A 28 -17.09 -2.90 -12.35
N ALA A 29 -16.79 -4.01 -11.67
CA ALA A 29 -17.43 -5.32 -11.83
C ALA A 29 -17.44 -5.82 -13.30
N ARG A 30 -16.39 -5.46 -14.07
CA ARG A 30 -16.21 -5.88 -15.46
C ARG A 30 -15.32 -7.12 -15.57
N ARG A 31 -15.24 -7.67 -16.78
CA ARG A 31 -14.25 -8.70 -17.12
C ARG A 31 -12.84 -8.14 -16.95
N ARG A 32 -11.88 -9.03 -16.68
CA ARG A 32 -10.48 -8.69 -16.39
C ARG A 32 -9.89 -7.69 -17.37
N GLU A 33 -10.06 -7.92 -18.66
CA GLU A 33 -9.47 -7.11 -19.73
C GLU A 33 -9.95 -5.66 -19.59
N ARG A 34 -11.25 -5.47 -19.36
CA ARG A 34 -11.85 -4.15 -19.17
C ARG A 34 -11.45 -3.50 -17.85
N MET A 35 -11.27 -4.27 -16.77
CA MET A 35 -10.74 -3.72 -15.52
C MET A 35 -9.33 -3.15 -15.71
N LEU A 36 -8.46 -3.89 -16.43
CA LEU A 36 -7.09 -3.44 -16.72
C LEU A 36 -7.04 -2.25 -17.69
N GLU A 37 -7.99 -2.15 -18.61
CA GLU A 37 -8.18 -0.96 -19.46
C GLU A 37 -8.58 0.27 -18.64
N ILE A 38 -9.52 0.12 -17.69
CA ILE A 38 -9.95 1.22 -16.81
C ILE A 38 -8.78 1.73 -15.98
N MET A 39 -7.95 0.83 -15.43
CA MET A 39 -6.74 1.20 -14.69
C MET A 39 -5.64 1.85 -15.56
N ARG A 40 -5.83 2.04 -16.87
CA ARG A 40 -4.93 2.82 -17.74
C ARG A 40 -5.56 4.14 -18.19
N ASP A 41 -6.85 4.30 -17.93
CA ASP A 41 -7.58 5.53 -18.22
C ASP A 41 -7.21 6.56 -17.17
N SER A 42 -6.73 7.73 -17.59
CA SER A 42 -6.36 8.80 -16.66
C SER A 42 -7.56 9.50 -16.02
N ARG A 43 -8.79 9.15 -16.42
CA ARG A 43 -10.01 9.71 -15.83
C ARG A 43 -10.31 9.04 -14.50
N LEU A 44 -10.39 9.87 -13.46
CA LEU A 44 -10.86 9.45 -12.15
C LEU A 44 -12.33 9.03 -12.20
N GLY A 45 -12.62 7.80 -11.78
CA GLY A 45 -13.96 7.29 -11.58
C GLY A 45 -14.46 7.48 -10.15
N THR A 46 -15.71 7.10 -9.92
CA THR A 46 -16.36 7.28 -8.61
C THR A 46 -15.73 6.39 -7.54
N HIS A 47 -15.31 5.16 -7.87
CA HIS A 47 -14.72 4.25 -6.88
C HIS A 47 -13.33 4.72 -6.47
N GLY A 48 -12.53 5.20 -7.42
CA GLY A 48 -11.23 5.80 -7.15
C GLY A 48 -11.38 7.06 -6.31
N GLY A 49 -12.30 7.95 -6.66
CA GLY A 49 -12.60 9.15 -5.86
C GLY A 49 -13.00 8.82 -4.42
N LEU A 50 -13.91 7.86 -4.21
CA LEU A 50 -14.30 7.40 -2.88
C LEU A 50 -13.12 6.77 -2.12
N ALA A 51 -12.28 5.97 -2.79
CA ALA A 51 -11.11 5.35 -2.17
C ALA A 51 -10.12 6.39 -1.66
N LEU A 52 -9.85 7.45 -2.46
CA LEU A 52 -8.99 8.56 -2.05
C LEU A 52 -9.56 9.30 -0.83
N ILE A 53 -10.85 9.61 -0.83
CA ILE A 53 -11.51 10.26 0.30
C ILE A 53 -11.39 9.38 1.55
N PHE A 54 -11.73 8.10 1.45
CA PHE A 54 -11.70 7.19 2.60
C PHE A 54 -10.29 6.97 3.14
N VAL A 55 -9.28 6.76 2.29
CA VAL A 55 -7.91 6.52 2.77
C VAL A 55 -7.33 7.77 3.43
N LEU A 56 -7.56 8.96 2.86
CA LEU A 56 -7.04 10.21 3.41
C LEU A 56 -7.74 10.57 4.73
N LEU A 57 -9.07 10.45 4.79
CA LEU A 57 -9.81 10.67 6.02
C LEU A 57 -9.40 9.67 7.11
N ALA A 58 -9.30 8.39 6.78
CA ALA A 58 -8.89 7.37 7.74
C ALA A 58 -7.47 7.65 8.27
N LYS A 59 -6.50 7.97 7.40
CA LYS A 59 -5.14 8.35 7.83
C LYS A 59 -5.15 9.58 8.74
N ILE A 60 -5.97 10.60 8.43
CA ILE A 60 -6.09 11.79 9.28
C ILE A 60 -6.66 11.42 10.66
N LEU A 61 -7.73 10.63 10.72
CA LEU A 61 -8.39 10.24 11.96
C LEU A 61 -7.48 9.38 12.84
N VAL A 62 -6.82 8.37 12.27
CA VAL A 62 -5.91 7.47 13.00
C VAL A 62 -4.70 8.21 13.54
N VAL A 63 -4.08 9.09 12.73
CA VAL A 63 -2.94 9.89 13.20
C VAL A 63 -3.35 10.86 14.30
N SER A 64 -4.53 11.47 14.19
CA SER A 64 -5.06 12.32 15.25
C SER A 64 -5.27 11.55 16.56
N GLU A 65 -5.83 10.34 16.48
CA GLU A 65 -6.03 9.49 17.66
C GLU A 65 -4.70 9.03 18.27
N LEU A 66 -3.73 8.58 17.46
CA LEU A 66 -2.40 8.20 17.96
C LEU A 66 -1.67 9.36 18.64
N ALA A 67 -1.86 10.60 18.14
CA ALA A 67 -1.30 11.80 18.75
C ALA A 67 -1.89 12.05 20.14
N LEU A 68 -3.20 11.85 20.32
CA LEU A 68 -3.86 11.97 21.64
C LEU A 68 -3.35 10.91 22.64
N ARG A 69 -2.94 9.74 22.15
CA ARG A 69 -2.35 8.67 22.96
C ARG A 69 -0.87 8.86 23.29
N GLY A 70 -0.26 9.96 22.84
CA GLY A 70 1.15 10.26 23.09
C GLY A 70 2.12 9.40 22.27
N THR A 71 1.66 8.76 21.19
CA THR A 71 2.54 8.00 20.28
C THR A 71 3.53 8.98 19.61
N PRO A 72 4.81 8.64 19.45
CA PRO A 72 5.77 9.50 18.76
C PRO A 72 5.43 9.60 17.26
N MET A 73 4.80 10.70 16.84
CA MET A 73 4.21 10.84 15.50
C MET A 73 5.20 10.71 14.34
N LEU A 74 6.39 11.30 14.47
CA LEU A 74 7.40 11.20 13.42
C LEU A 74 7.86 9.73 13.24
N ALA A 75 8.05 9.02 14.35
CA ALA A 75 8.40 7.61 14.34
C ALA A 75 7.28 6.74 13.76
N ALA A 76 6.03 6.97 14.16
CA ALA A 76 4.87 6.23 13.65
C ALA A 76 4.68 6.41 12.14
N LEU A 77 4.80 7.65 11.64
CA LEU A 77 4.68 7.95 10.20
C LEU A 77 5.86 7.37 9.41
N ALA A 78 7.08 7.48 9.90
CA ALA A 78 8.26 6.89 9.26
C ALA A 78 8.16 5.35 9.21
N ALA A 79 7.75 4.72 10.31
CA ALA A 79 7.50 3.29 10.38
C ALA A 79 6.39 2.86 9.43
N ALA A 80 5.28 3.61 9.33
CA ALA A 80 4.21 3.35 8.38
C ALA A 80 4.71 3.40 6.92
N CYS A 81 5.46 4.44 6.55
CA CYS A 81 6.04 4.55 5.20
C CYS A 81 6.98 3.39 4.86
N ALA A 82 7.77 2.92 5.83
CA ALA A 82 8.63 1.75 5.68
C ALA A 82 7.80 0.46 5.58
N ALA A 83 6.74 0.30 6.37
CA ALA A 83 5.85 -0.85 6.35
C ALA A 83 5.09 -0.96 5.03
N GLY A 84 4.51 0.13 4.51
CA GLY A 84 3.80 0.14 3.23
C GLY A 84 4.70 -0.23 2.06
N ARG A 85 5.86 0.43 1.93
CA ARG A 85 6.84 0.11 0.86
C ARG A 85 7.48 -1.26 1.04
N GLY A 86 7.82 -1.62 2.27
CA GLY A 86 8.44 -2.89 2.59
C GLY A 86 7.54 -4.08 2.32
N SER A 87 6.25 -3.99 2.68
CA SER A 87 5.28 -5.06 2.45
C SER A 87 4.87 -5.21 0.98
N ALA A 88 4.93 -4.14 0.18
CA ALA A 88 4.62 -4.19 -1.26
C ALA A 88 5.54 -5.16 -2.05
N VAL A 89 6.73 -5.48 -1.53
CA VAL A 89 7.61 -6.50 -2.14
C VAL A 89 6.96 -7.88 -2.20
N LEU A 90 5.99 -8.17 -1.33
CA LEU A 90 5.21 -9.42 -1.38
C LEU A 90 4.39 -9.54 -2.67
N LEU A 91 3.92 -8.41 -3.22
CA LEU A 91 3.21 -8.37 -4.50
C LEU A 91 4.18 -8.38 -5.68
N MET A 92 5.46 -8.10 -5.47
CA MET A 92 6.49 -8.22 -6.50
C MET A 92 7.04 -9.65 -6.57
N TYR A 93 7.16 -10.34 -5.43
CA TYR A 93 7.76 -11.66 -5.35
C TYR A 93 6.80 -12.78 -5.79
N ARG A 94 7.21 -13.58 -6.79
CA ARG A 94 6.44 -14.73 -7.32
C ARG A 94 5.03 -14.44 -7.83
N HIS A 95 4.67 -13.17 -8.00
CA HIS A 95 3.51 -12.75 -8.78
C HIS A 95 3.90 -12.54 -10.23
N ARG A 96 2.91 -12.51 -11.13
CA ARG A 96 3.09 -12.19 -12.55
C ARG A 96 2.58 -10.78 -12.81
N TYR A 97 3.20 -10.09 -13.76
CA TYR A 97 2.68 -8.83 -14.23
C TYR A 97 1.36 -9.06 -14.97
N ALA A 98 0.31 -8.33 -14.61
CA ALA A 98 -1.05 -8.57 -15.09
C ALA A 98 -1.32 -8.00 -16.50
N ARG A 99 -0.46 -7.09 -16.96
CA ARG A 99 -0.54 -6.40 -18.27
C ARG A 99 0.56 -6.92 -19.21
N GLU A 100 0.44 -6.61 -20.49
CA GLU A 100 1.49 -6.89 -21.48
C GLU A 100 2.71 -5.97 -21.30
N GLU A 101 2.47 -4.68 -21.02
CA GLU A 101 3.52 -3.66 -20.90
C GLU A 101 3.27 -2.68 -19.73
N GLY A 102 4.36 -2.05 -19.27
CA GLY A 102 4.37 -0.98 -18.27
C GLY A 102 5.49 -1.09 -17.24
N LEU A 103 5.75 0.01 -16.52
CA LEU A 103 6.90 0.16 -15.62
C LEU A 103 6.93 -0.89 -14.49
N GLY A 104 5.78 -1.33 -14.00
CA GLY A 104 5.69 -2.38 -12.97
C GLY A 104 6.30 -3.72 -13.40
N ASN A 105 6.39 -3.98 -14.70
CA ASN A 105 7.03 -5.18 -15.26
C ASN A 105 8.52 -5.26 -14.93
N VAL A 106 9.18 -4.16 -14.56
CA VAL A 106 10.60 -4.18 -14.17
C VAL A 106 10.81 -4.92 -12.84
N PHE A 107 9.82 -4.91 -11.95
CA PHE A 107 9.93 -5.46 -10.60
C PHE A 107 9.07 -6.70 -10.36
N ILE A 108 7.84 -6.72 -10.88
CA ILE A 108 6.87 -7.78 -10.61
C ILE A 108 7.32 -9.10 -11.27
N GLY A 109 7.50 -10.13 -10.45
CA GLY A 109 8.01 -11.44 -10.86
C GLY A 109 9.52 -11.49 -11.10
N LYS A 110 10.24 -10.37 -10.92
CA LYS A 110 11.67 -10.23 -11.21
C LYS A 110 12.53 -10.02 -9.96
N VAL A 111 11.92 -9.72 -8.81
CA VAL A 111 12.65 -9.65 -7.53
C VAL A 111 13.05 -11.03 -7.04
N SER A 112 14.29 -11.16 -6.55
CA SER A 112 14.81 -12.39 -5.97
C SER A 112 14.28 -12.62 -4.55
N GLY A 113 14.31 -13.88 -4.09
CA GLY A 113 13.98 -14.21 -2.71
C GLY A 113 14.87 -13.49 -1.70
N ARG A 114 16.16 -13.32 -2.01
CA ARG A 114 17.10 -12.58 -1.17
C ARG A 114 16.71 -11.11 -1.03
N GLN A 115 16.40 -10.43 -2.14
CA GLN A 115 15.93 -9.04 -2.11
C GLN A 115 14.65 -8.91 -1.30
N THR A 116 13.71 -9.84 -1.51
CA THR A 116 12.45 -9.89 -0.76
C THR A 116 12.71 -9.99 0.75
N CYS A 117 13.55 -10.94 1.19
CA CYS A 117 13.89 -11.11 2.60
C CYS A 117 14.60 -9.88 3.19
N ILE A 118 15.52 -9.26 2.45
CA ILE A 118 16.23 -8.05 2.91
C ILE A 118 15.24 -6.90 3.08
N THR A 119 14.38 -6.65 2.09
CA THR A 119 13.40 -5.56 2.13
C THR A 119 12.41 -5.74 3.29
N LEU A 120 11.89 -6.96 3.48
CA LEU A 120 11.00 -7.27 4.60
C LEU A 120 11.72 -7.13 5.95
N GLY A 121 12.95 -7.64 6.05
CA GLY A 121 13.76 -7.55 7.26
C GLY A 121 14.03 -6.11 7.66
N LEU A 122 14.41 -5.25 6.70
CA LEU A 122 14.62 -3.82 6.95
C LEU A 122 13.33 -3.12 7.39
N ALA A 123 12.20 -3.43 6.76
CA ALA A 123 10.91 -2.85 7.15
C ALA A 123 10.50 -3.27 8.57
N VAL A 124 10.71 -4.53 8.95
CA VAL A 124 10.50 -5.01 10.33
C VAL A 124 11.42 -4.28 11.30
N ILE A 125 12.72 -4.19 11.00
CA ILE A 125 13.70 -3.49 11.86
C ILE A 125 13.26 -2.04 12.09
N VAL A 126 12.95 -1.30 11.03
CA VAL A 126 12.49 0.10 11.13
C VAL A 126 11.22 0.20 11.98
N ALA A 127 10.23 -0.67 11.75
CA ALA A 127 9.01 -0.68 12.55
C ALA A 127 9.27 -0.95 14.04
N THR A 128 10.20 -1.86 14.37
CA THR A 128 10.51 -2.23 15.76
C THR A 128 11.43 -1.25 16.48
N VAL A 129 12.35 -0.59 15.79
CA VAL A 129 13.35 0.30 16.41
C VAL A 129 12.75 1.67 16.69
N LEU A 130 11.85 2.15 15.82
CA LEU A 130 11.29 3.49 15.94
C LEU A 130 10.16 3.59 16.98
N LEU A 131 9.50 2.47 17.30
CA LEU A 131 8.33 2.43 18.17
C LEU A 131 8.64 1.69 19.48
N PRO A 132 8.08 2.14 20.62
CA PRO A 132 8.36 1.52 21.90
C PRO A 132 7.76 0.11 22.01
N GLY A 133 8.50 -0.80 22.64
CA GLY A 133 8.05 -2.16 22.94
C GLY A 133 7.76 -2.99 21.69
N MET A 134 6.68 -3.78 21.75
CA MET A 134 6.33 -4.74 20.69
C MET A 134 5.27 -4.22 19.71
N GLN A 135 4.81 -2.97 19.88
CA GLN A 135 3.72 -2.40 19.08
C GLN A 135 4.07 -2.35 17.60
N GLY A 136 5.28 -1.88 17.27
CA GLY A 136 5.75 -1.82 15.88
C GLY A 136 5.85 -3.20 15.23
N LEU A 137 6.28 -4.23 15.98
CA LEU A 137 6.32 -5.60 15.46
C LEU A 137 4.91 -6.14 15.22
N ALA A 138 4.00 -5.96 16.19
CA ALA A 138 2.63 -6.42 16.07
C ALA A 138 1.92 -5.77 14.88
N ALA A 139 2.04 -4.44 14.72
CA ALA A 139 1.50 -3.70 13.59
C ALA A 139 2.09 -4.20 12.26
N MET A 140 3.40 -4.47 12.21
CA MET A 140 4.05 -4.98 11.01
C MET A 140 3.54 -6.38 10.63
N VAL A 141 3.32 -7.28 11.59
CA VAL A 141 2.76 -8.61 11.33
C VAL A 141 1.34 -8.51 10.75
N VAL A 142 0.49 -7.63 11.31
CA VAL A 142 -0.86 -7.37 10.79
C VAL A 142 -0.80 -6.84 9.36
N THR A 143 0.06 -5.85 9.10
CA THR A 143 0.26 -5.28 7.75
C THR A 143 0.72 -6.33 6.75
N LEU A 144 1.71 -7.16 7.10
CA LEU A 144 2.21 -8.22 6.21
C LEU A 144 1.14 -9.24 5.87
N ALA A 145 0.34 -9.67 6.85
CA ALA A 145 -0.77 -10.58 6.62
C ALA A 145 -1.82 -9.96 5.69
N ALA A 146 -2.21 -8.70 5.95
CA ALA A 146 -3.22 -8.01 5.15
C ALA A 146 -2.76 -7.77 3.71
N ILE A 147 -1.51 -7.33 3.52
CA ILE A 147 -0.94 -7.11 2.17
C ILE A 147 -0.72 -8.42 1.43
N PHE A 148 -0.34 -9.49 2.10
CA PHE A 148 -0.29 -10.82 1.49
C PHE A 148 -1.69 -11.25 0.99
N ILE A 149 -2.73 -11.10 1.82
CA ILE A 149 -4.11 -11.42 1.46
C ILE A 149 -4.57 -10.56 0.27
N LEU A 150 -4.36 -9.25 0.33
CA LEU A 150 -4.65 -8.33 -0.77
C LEU A 150 -3.98 -8.80 -2.08
N GLY A 151 -2.69 -9.15 -2.01
CA GLY A 151 -1.96 -9.70 -3.15
C GLY A 151 -2.59 -10.95 -3.75
N GLN A 152 -3.09 -11.87 -2.92
CA GLN A 152 -3.80 -13.07 -3.39
C GLN A 152 -5.16 -12.74 -4.01
N LEU A 153 -5.91 -11.79 -3.45
CA LEU A 153 -7.19 -11.34 -4.01
C LEU A 153 -6.99 -10.67 -5.37
N LEU A 154 -6.04 -9.76 -5.47
CA LEU A 154 -5.68 -9.09 -6.73
C LEU A 154 -5.22 -10.09 -7.78
N LYS A 155 -4.40 -11.08 -7.39
CA LYS A 155 -4.00 -12.17 -8.29
C LYS A 155 -5.20 -12.98 -8.78
N ARG A 156 -6.21 -13.24 -7.95
CA ARG A 156 -7.42 -13.96 -8.39
C ARG A 156 -8.26 -13.13 -9.35
N THR A 157 -8.38 -11.83 -9.12
CA THR A 157 -9.22 -10.92 -9.91
C THR A 157 -8.56 -10.48 -11.23
N LEU A 158 -7.29 -10.08 -11.16
CA LEU A 158 -6.53 -9.50 -12.26
C LEU A 158 -5.52 -10.48 -12.87
N GLY A 159 -5.39 -11.69 -12.32
CA GLY A 159 -4.41 -12.70 -12.74
C GLY A 159 -2.94 -12.33 -12.52
N GLY A 160 -2.67 -11.31 -11.69
CA GLY A 160 -1.34 -10.78 -11.46
C GLY A 160 -1.38 -9.46 -10.68
N GLN A 161 -0.32 -8.67 -10.81
CA GLN A 161 -0.20 -7.32 -10.25
C GLN A 161 0.15 -6.30 -11.35
N THR A 162 -0.20 -5.04 -11.15
CA THR A 162 0.22 -3.87 -11.95
C THR A 162 1.03 -2.89 -11.09
N GLY A 163 1.56 -1.82 -11.69
CA GLY A 163 2.15 -0.71 -10.92
C GLY A 163 1.15 -0.10 -9.94
N ASP A 164 -0.08 0.11 -10.39
CA ASP A 164 -1.17 0.70 -9.61
C ASP A 164 -1.52 -0.16 -8.40
N THR A 165 -1.57 -1.49 -8.55
CA THR A 165 -1.79 -2.38 -7.40
C THR A 165 -0.67 -2.35 -6.37
N LEU A 166 0.57 -2.03 -6.79
CA LEU A 166 1.66 -1.81 -5.85
C LEU A 166 1.46 -0.48 -5.11
N GLY A 167 1.06 0.58 -5.81
CA GLY A 167 0.66 1.86 -5.20
C GLY A 167 -0.46 1.68 -4.18
N ALA A 168 -1.51 0.95 -4.55
CA ALA A 168 -2.63 0.60 -3.67
C ALA A 168 -2.15 -0.17 -2.42
N ALA A 169 -1.28 -1.16 -2.59
CA ALA A 169 -0.73 -1.92 -1.48
C ALA A 169 0.15 -1.06 -0.55
N ILE A 170 0.88 -0.08 -1.08
CA ILE A 170 1.66 0.86 -0.27
C ILE A 170 0.73 1.74 0.57
N GLU A 171 -0.28 2.37 -0.04
CA GLU A 171 -1.20 3.26 0.67
C GLU A 171 -2.04 2.53 1.73
N LEU A 172 -2.56 1.35 1.38
CA LEU A 172 -3.29 0.50 2.31
C LEU A 172 -2.37 -0.06 3.39
N GLY A 173 -1.14 -0.44 3.06
CA GLY A 173 -0.17 -0.94 4.02
C GLY A 173 0.23 0.10 5.06
N GLU A 174 0.42 1.37 4.63
CA GLU A 174 0.62 2.50 5.53
C GLU A 174 -0.59 2.70 6.46
N LEU A 175 -1.82 2.70 5.93
CA LEU A 175 -3.02 2.87 6.73
C LEU A 175 -3.25 1.72 7.73
N ILE A 176 -3.10 0.47 7.28
CA ILE A 176 -3.27 -0.73 8.12
C ILE A 176 -2.24 -0.73 9.25
N PHE A 177 -0.99 -0.36 8.95
CA PHE A 177 0.05 -0.27 9.97
C PHE A 177 -0.32 0.76 11.04
N LEU A 178 -0.75 1.96 10.64
CA LEU A 178 -1.18 3.00 11.57
C LEU A 178 -2.40 2.57 12.39
N LEU A 179 -3.38 1.90 11.76
CA LEU A 179 -4.55 1.36 12.47
C LEU A 179 -4.17 0.32 13.52
N ALA A 180 -3.19 -0.53 13.23
CA ALA A 180 -2.72 -1.57 14.16
C ALA A 180 -1.88 -1.02 15.33
N LEU A 181 -1.57 0.29 15.34
CA LEU A 181 -0.95 0.97 16.47
C LEU A 181 -1.99 1.55 17.47
N LEU A 182 -3.26 1.63 17.08
CA LEU A 182 -4.36 1.99 17.98
C LEU A 182 -4.65 0.84 18.95
#